data_AF-A0A4V6NP11-F1
#
_entry.id   AF-A0A4V6NP11-F1
#
_cell.length_a   1.000
_cell.length_b   1.000
_cell.length_c   1.000
_cell.angle_alpha   90.00
_cell.angle_beta   90.00
_cell.angle_gamma   90.00
#
_symmetry.space_group_name_H-M   'P 1'
#
loop_
_entity.id
_entity.type
_entity.pdbx_description
1 polymer ?
#
loop_
_entity_poly.entity_id
_entity_poly.type
_entity_poly.pdbx_seq_one_letter_code
_entity_poly.pdbx_strand_id
1 'polypeptide(L)' 'MKDGAAVTGTVQVTVDGRAVHARPGQTIGAVLPGVLFCGIGVCFACVVVVNGIQDVRACQRVLAEGDEIRTRP' A
#
# COMPACT_ATOMS: atom_id res chain seq x y z
N MET A 1 6.08 -25.02 -17.59
CA MET A 1 5.46 -23.73 -17.21
C MET A 1 6.59 -22.77 -16.93
N LYS A 2 6.87 -21.91 -17.91
CA LYS A 2 8.06 -21.07 -18.01
C LYS A 2 7.75 -19.65 -17.55
N ASP A 3 8.76 -19.04 -16.94
CA ASP A 3 8.97 -17.59 -16.83
C ASP A 3 8.23 -16.84 -15.71
N GLY A 4 8.68 -17.11 -14.48
CA GLY A 4 8.61 -16.13 -13.40
C GLY A 4 9.50 -14.92 -13.75
N ALA A 5 8.92 -13.91 -14.38
CA ALA A 5 9.59 -12.64 -14.61
C ALA A 5 9.94 -12.00 -13.26
N ALA A 6 11.24 -11.90 -12.97
CA ALA A 6 11.73 -11.01 -11.92
C ALA A 6 11.23 -9.60 -12.26
N VAL A 7 10.29 -9.08 -11.48
CA VAL A 7 9.87 -7.69 -11.63
C VAL A 7 11.01 -6.82 -11.10
N THR A 8 11.92 -6.42 -11.98
CA THR A 8 13.04 -5.50 -11.69
C THR A 8 12.54 -4.05 -11.64
N GLY A 9 11.35 -3.83 -11.09
CA GLY A 9 10.76 -2.51 -10.90
C GLY A 9 10.52 -2.28 -9.42
N THR A 10 10.77 -1.07 -8.94
CA THR A 10 10.17 -0.55 -7.71
C THR A 10 8.92 0.23 -8.09
N VAL A 11 7.94 0.25 -7.19
CA VAL A 11 6.81 1.18 -7.29
C VAL A 11 7.10 2.35 -6.35
N GLN A 12 7.06 3.58 -6.86
CA GLN A 12 7.19 4.78 -6.05
C GLN A 12 5.81 5.30 -5.63
N VAL A 13 5.65 5.55 -4.34
CA VAL A 13 4.43 6.11 -3.74
C VAL A 13 4.77 7.18 -2.72
N THR A 14 3.79 7.99 -2.34
CA THR A 14 3.93 9.00 -1.30
C THR A 14 3.05 8.67 -0.11
N VAL A 15 3.63 8.59 1.08
CA VAL A 15 2.93 8.35 2.34
C VAL A 15 3.10 9.58 3.22
N ASP A 16 2.02 10.28 3.52
CA ASP A 16 2.04 11.49 4.37
C ASP A 16 3.10 12.53 3.93
N GLY A 17 3.26 12.67 2.61
CA GLY A 17 4.25 13.57 1.99
C GLY A 17 5.66 12.98 1.85
N ARG A 18 5.92 11.76 2.31
CA ARG A 18 7.21 11.08 2.19
C ARG A 18 7.21 10.08 1.03
N ALA A 19 8.16 10.20 0.11
CA ALA A 19 8.37 9.21 -0.94
C ALA A 19 8.88 7.86 -0.37
N VAL A 20 8.23 6.77 -0.77
CA VAL A 20 8.55 5.39 -0.36
C VAL A 20 8.60 4.49 -1.60
N HIS A 21 9.57 3.57 -1.62
CA HIS A 21 9.68 2.55 -2.65
C HIS A 21 9.13 1.22 -2.14
N ALA A 22 8.34 0.56 -2.96
CA ALA A 22 7.79 -0.76 -2.69
C ALA A 22 8.08 -1.73 -3.84
N ARG A 23 7.84 -3.01 -3.60
CA ARG A 23 7.88 -4.03 -4.66
C ARG A 23 6.52 -4.09 -5.36
N PRO A 24 6.50 -4.23 -6.69
CA PRO A 24 5.28 -4.47 -7.44
C PRO A 24 4.50 -5.66 -6.88
N GLY A 25 3.18 -5.51 -6.80
CA GLY A 25 2.29 -6.51 -6.21
C GLY A 25 2.15 -6.45 -4.69
N GLN A 26 2.93 -5.62 -3.98
CA GLN A 26 2.68 -5.36 -2.56
C GLN A 26 1.41 -4.55 -2.35
N THR A 27 0.77 -4.74 -1.20
CA THR A 27 -0.34 -3.89 -0.75
C THR A 27 0.17 -2.64 -0.05
N ILE A 28 -0.69 -1.64 0.10
CA ILE A 28 -0.37 -0.40 0.82
C ILE A 28 0.12 -0.68 2.24
N GLY A 29 -0.36 -1.77 2.87
CA GLY A 29 0.12 -2.22 4.18
C GLY A 29 1.64 -2.44 4.25
N ALA A 30 2.32 -2.74 3.13
CA ALA A 30 3.77 -2.92 3.10
C ALA A 30 4.57 -1.64 3.33
N VAL A 31 3.97 -0.46 3.11
CA VAL A 31 4.60 0.86 3.28
C VAL A 31 4.09 1.62 4.51
N LEU A 32 3.23 1.00 5.32
CA LEU A 32 2.65 1.58 6.55
C LEU A 32 3.06 0.75 7.78
N PRO A 33 4.27 0.95 8.33
CA PRO A 33 4.72 0.20 9.49
C PRO A 33 3.83 0.48 10.71
N GLY A 34 3.37 -0.58 11.38
CA GLY A 34 2.62 -0.48 12.64
C GLY A 34 1.10 -0.25 12.53
N VAL A 35 0.55 -0.07 11.33
CA VAL A 35 -0.91 0.16 11.16
C VAL A 35 -1.72 -1.14 10.98
N LEU A 36 -1.04 -2.24 10.64
CA LEU A 36 -1.69 -3.53 10.40
C LEU A 36 -1.93 -4.26 11.72
N PHE A 37 -3.21 -4.36 12.11
CA PHE A 37 -3.62 -5.27 13.18
C PHE A 37 -3.84 -6.69 12.65
N CYS A 38 -4.88 -6.88 11.83
CA CYS A 38 -5.23 -8.20 11.30
C CYS A 38 -4.51 -8.55 9.98
N GLY A 39 -4.16 -7.56 9.15
CA GLY A 39 -3.51 -7.77 7.85
C GLY A 39 -4.34 -8.49 6.76
N ILE A 40 -5.51 -9.03 7.08
CA ILE A 40 -6.34 -9.87 6.19
C ILE A 40 -7.68 -9.25 5.80
N GLY A 41 -7.99 -8.05 6.29
CA GLY A 41 -9.21 -7.32 5.93
C GLY A 41 -10.46 -7.65 6.74
N VAL A 42 -10.34 -8.43 7.82
CA VAL A 42 -11.44 -8.67 8.78
C VAL A 42 -11.66 -7.49 9.73
N CYS A 43 -10.63 -6.67 9.92
CA CYS A 43 -10.61 -5.51 10.80
C CYS A 43 -10.44 -4.21 9.99
N PHE A 44 -10.57 -3.06 10.67
CA PHE A 44 -10.54 -1.73 10.05
C PHE A 44 -9.38 -0.84 10.55
N ALA A 45 -8.40 -1.40 11.28
CA ALA A 45 -7.25 -0.65 11.79
C ALA A 45 -6.36 -0.03 10.68
N CYS A 46 -6.41 -0.59 9.47
CA CYS A 46 -5.56 -0.18 8.35
C CYS A 46 -6.21 0.81 7.37
N VAL A 47 -7.29 1.48 7.77
CA VAL A 47 -8.04 2.39 6.88
C VAL A 47 -7.25 3.68 6.64
N VAL A 48 -7.12 4.05 5.37
CA VAL A 48 -6.40 5.24 4.89
C VAL A 48 -7.18 5.96 3.79
N VAL A 49 -6.66 7.12 3.38
CA VAL A 49 -7.09 7.83 2.17
C VAL A 49 -6.08 7.60 1.06
N VAL A 50 -6.53 7.28 -0.15
CA VAL A 50 -5.66 7.07 -1.31
C VAL A 50 -6.16 7.88 -2.50
N ASN A 51 -5.35 8.81 -3.01
CA ASN A 51 -5.71 9.67 -4.15
C ASN A 51 -7.07 10.38 -3.95
N GLY A 52 -7.35 10.81 -2.71
CA GLY A 52 -8.62 11.42 -2.30
C GLY A 52 -9.75 10.44 -1.95
N ILE A 53 -9.63 9.17 -2.28
CA ILE A 53 -10.62 8.12 -1.97
C ILE A 53 -10.51 7.75 -0.48
N GLN A 54 -11.59 7.97 0.26
CA GLN A 54 -11.68 7.64 1.69
C GLN A 54 -11.91 6.13 1.93
N ASP A 55 -11.70 5.70 3.17
CA ASP A 55 -12.06 4.37 3.68
C ASP A 55 -11.40 3.18 2.95
N VAL A 56 -10.22 3.42 2.37
CA VAL A 56 -9.45 2.39 1.67
C VAL A 56 -8.74 1.52 2.69
N ARG A 57 -8.97 0.19 2.62
CA ARG A 57 -8.25 -0.77 3.45
C ARG A 57 -6.85 -1.00 2.89
N ALA A 58 -5.81 -0.54 3.61
CA ALA A 58 -4.43 -0.65 3.16
C ALA A 58 -3.96 -2.11 2.99
N CYS A 59 -4.47 -3.05 3.80
CA CYS A 59 -4.17 -4.48 3.63
C CYS A 59 -4.81 -5.08 2.36
N GLN A 60 -5.89 -4.45 1.90
CA GLN A 60 -6.73 -4.78 0.73
C GLN A 60 -6.11 -4.43 -0.62
N ARG A 61 -5.59 -3.20 -0.68
CA ARG A 61 -5.31 -2.48 -1.91
C ARG A 61 -3.84 -2.66 -2.30
N VAL A 62 -3.62 -3.21 -3.49
CA VAL A 62 -2.29 -3.27 -4.13
C VAL A 62 -1.78 -1.85 -4.40
N LEU A 63 -0.49 -1.58 -4.24
CA LEU A 63 0.13 -0.30 -4.58
C LEU A 63 0.12 -0.07 -6.09
N ALA A 64 -0.18 1.15 -6.51
CA ALA A 64 0.03 1.62 -7.87
C ALA A 64 1.09 2.73 -7.89
N GLU A 65 1.79 2.85 -9.03
CA GLU A 65 2.78 3.91 -9.23
C GLU A 65 2.15 5.29 -9.04
N GLY A 66 2.80 6.12 -8.23
CA GLY A 66 2.34 7.47 -7.93
C GLY A 66 1.19 7.56 -6.92
N ASP A 67 0.81 6.48 -6.23
CA ASP A 67 -0.22 6.55 -5.20
C ASP A 67 0.15 7.59 -4.11
N GLU A 68 -0.78 8.49 -3.81
CA GLU A 68 -0.73 9.39 -2.66
C GLU A 68 -1.60 8.83 -1.54
N ILE A 69 -0.94 8.40 -0.47
CA ILE A 69 -1.53 7.77 0.71
C ILE A 69 -1.48 8.75 1.88
N ARG A 70 -2.61 8.95 2.55
CA ARG A 70 -2.69 9.72 3.81
C ARG A 70 -3.22 8.85 4.94
N THR A 71 -2.48 8.80 6.04
CA THR A 71 -2.88 8.10 7.26
C THR A 71 -3.87 8.93 8.07
N ARG A 72 -4.66 8.27 8.92
CA ARG A 72 -5.59 8.91 9.87
C ARG A 72 -4.99 8.80 11.28
N PRO A 73 -4.98 9.88 12.09
CA PRO A 73 -4.55 9.81 13.48
C PRO A 73 -5.51 9.04 14.38
#